data_AF-A0A352VD63-F1
#
_entry.id   AF-A0A352VD63-F1
#
_cell.length_a   1.000
_cell.length_b   1.000
_cell.length_c   1.000
_cell.angle_alpha   90.00
_cell.angle_beta   90.00
_cell.angle_gamma   90.00
#
_symmetry.space_group_name_H-M   'P 1'
#
loop_
_entity.id
_entity.type
_entity.pdbx_description
1 polymer ?
#
loop_
_entity_poly.entity_id
_entity_poly.type
_entity_poly.pdbx_seq_one_letter_code
_entity_poly.pdbx_strand_id
1 'polypeptide(L)'
;MEEESLTKLDFDENFLKRLWEKIDIKSDDDCWIWNACKNPSGYGLISYRYKNGRDASLVASRIIYMLYNGKIPDKGYVYHTCKNSNCCNPNHLYLVVPKKINIRYDENEIKKILYDRIFINNNDCWEWQGTTKNKYGELDYKGKKFKAHRLSYMLKNNNFHISSKIKICHTCDNPKCINPNHLFAGTQRDNIYDMENKNRSVHLKGSQNGNSKVTERQVVEIRNKYSTNKFSQRELGEKYGLSSSMVGEIIRGNFWKHIGGKITLIGQKGRYKNHIGESKNE
;
A
#
# COMPACT_ATOMS: atom_id res chain seq x y z
N MET A 1 29.19 5.87 -7.24
CA MET A 1 29.50 4.42 -7.13
C MET A 1 29.45 4.12 -5.66
N GLU A 2 28.25 3.97 -5.12
CA GLU A 2 27.99 3.81 -3.69
C GLU A 2 26.68 3.02 -3.57
N GLU A 3 26.83 1.69 -3.52
CA GLU A 3 25.75 0.73 -3.31
C GLU A 3 26.07 -0.06 -2.04
N GLU A 4 26.10 0.64 -0.91
CA GLU A 4 26.47 0.05 0.39
C GLU A 4 25.34 0.30 1.40
N SER A 5 24.22 -0.43 1.29
CA SER A 5 23.19 -0.49 2.34
C SER A 5 22.10 -1.56 2.10
N LEU A 6 22.47 -2.82 1.85
CA LEU A 6 21.58 -3.99 1.95
C LEU A 6 22.49 -5.18 2.33
N THR A 7 22.50 -5.85 3.48
CA THR A 7 21.53 -6.11 4.55
C THR A 7 22.28 -6.71 5.76
N LYS A 8 21.77 -6.49 6.98
CA LYS A 8 22.34 -6.93 8.28
C LYS A 8 22.15 -8.44 8.58
N LEU A 9 22.42 -9.32 7.61
CA LEU A 9 22.30 -10.78 7.75
C LEU A 9 23.49 -11.49 7.11
N ASP A 10 24.15 -12.38 7.85
CA ASP A 10 25.41 -13.06 7.48
C ASP A 10 25.24 -14.17 6.42
N PHE A 11 24.53 -13.90 5.32
CA PHE A 11 24.49 -14.82 4.17
C PHE A 11 25.53 -14.40 3.13
N ASP A 12 26.27 -15.36 2.58
CA ASP A 12 27.23 -15.09 1.50
C ASP A 12 26.54 -14.80 0.17
N GLU A 13 27.23 -14.07 -0.70
CA GLU A 13 26.70 -13.63 -2.01
C GLU A 13 26.32 -14.81 -2.91
N ASN A 14 27.09 -15.90 -2.88
CA ASN A 14 26.81 -17.09 -3.71
C ASN A 14 25.50 -17.75 -3.30
N PHE A 15 25.20 -17.79 -1.99
CA PHE A 15 23.91 -18.25 -1.50
C PHE A 15 22.77 -17.34 -1.96
N LEU A 16 22.91 -16.02 -1.83
CA LEU A 16 21.88 -15.06 -2.24
C LEU A 16 21.59 -15.14 -3.75
N LYS A 17 22.63 -15.27 -4.58
CA LYS A 17 22.48 -15.49 -6.02
C LYS A 17 21.63 -16.73 -6.32
N ARG A 18 21.98 -17.87 -5.72
CA ARG A 18 21.23 -19.13 -5.90
C ARG A 18 19.80 -19.07 -5.37
N LEU A 19 19.54 -18.25 -4.34
CA LEU A 19 18.19 -18.01 -3.83
C LEU A 19 17.35 -17.29 -4.88
N TRP A 20 17.85 -16.18 -5.42
CA TRP A 20 17.12 -15.37 -6.39
C TRP A 20 16.93 -16.07 -7.75
N GLU A 21 17.90 -16.88 -8.20
CA GLU A 21 17.78 -17.71 -9.42
C GLU A 21 16.62 -18.72 -9.37
N LYS A 22 16.12 -19.07 -8.17
CA LYS A 22 15.06 -20.06 -7.97
C LYS A 22 13.67 -19.43 -7.83
N ILE A 23 13.57 -18.10 -7.93
CA ILE A 23 12.32 -17.35 -7.76
C ILE A 23 11.91 -16.78 -9.11
N ASP A 24 10.73 -17.17 -9.60
CA ASP A 24 10.10 -16.52 -10.76
C ASP A 24 9.43 -15.22 -10.32
N ILE A 25 10.01 -14.10 -10.76
CA ILE A 25 9.54 -12.74 -10.46
C ILE A 25 8.86 -12.19 -11.72
N LYS A 26 7.56 -11.89 -11.60
CA LYS A 26 6.77 -11.32 -12.70
C LYS A 26 6.55 -9.82 -12.51
N SER A 27 5.90 -9.45 -11.42
CA SER A 27 5.63 -8.08 -11.03
C SER A 27 5.67 -7.93 -9.51
N ASP A 28 5.69 -6.69 -9.02
CA ASP A 28 5.76 -6.38 -7.58
C ASP A 28 4.51 -6.82 -6.80
N ASP A 29 3.36 -6.93 -7.49
CA ASP A 29 2.06 -7.28 -6.90
C ASP A 29 1.74 -8.78 -7.06
N ASP A 30 2.46 -9.51 -7.93
CA ASP A 30 2.23 -10.93 -8.18
C ASP A 30 2.90 -11.85 -7.14
N CYS A 31 2.41 -13.09 -7.03
CA CYS A 31 3.15 -14.11 -6.29
C CYS A 31 4.49 -14.41 -6.99
N TRP A 32 5.60 -14.24 -6.27
CA TRP A 32 6.91 -14.68 -6.72
C TRP A 32 7.06 -16.17 -6.44
N ILE A 33 7.05 -17.00 -7.48
CA ILE A 33 6.90 -18.45 -7.33
C ILE A 33 8.26 -19.11 -7.13
N TRP A 34 8.37 -19.94 -6.09
CA TRP A 34 9.54 -20.78 -5.88
C TRP A 34 9.54 -21.98 -6.84
N ASN A 35 10.61 -22.14 -7.62
CA ASN A 35 10.76 -23.13 -8.69
C ASN A 35 11.70 -24.30 -8.35
N ALA A 36 12.05 -24.49 -7.08
CA ALA A 36 12.88 -25.61 -6.64
C ALA A 36 12.14 -26.54 -5.66
N CYS A 37 12.90 -27.32 -4.88
CA CYS A 37 12.38 -28.26 -3.89
C CYS A 37 11.40 -27.57 -2.92
N LYS A 38 10.33 -28.27 -2.55
CA LYS A 38 9.29 -27.82 -1.60
C LYS A 38 9.11 -28.87 -0.51
N ASN A 39 8.70 -28.45 0.68
CA ASN A 39 8.28 -29.38 1.74
C ASN A 39 6.84 -29.89 1.50
N PRO A 40 6.37 -30.91 2.25
CA PRO A 40 5.00 -31.43 2.11
C PRO A 40 3.90 -30.39 2.35
N SER A 41 4.19 -29.35 3.14
CA SER A 41 3.29 -28.22 3.39
C SER A 41 3.32 -27.15 2.28
N GLY A 42 4.09 -27.38 1.20
CA GLY A 42 4.12 -26.52 0.02
C GLY A 42 5.04 -25.30 0.13
N TYR A 43 5.92 -25.22 1.13
CA TYR A 43 6.91 -24.13 1.27
C TYR A 43 8.20 -24.46 0.51
N GLY A 44 8.74 -23.48 -0.20
CA GLY A 44 10.02 -23.60 -0.89
C GLY A 44 11.20 -23.81 0.07
N LEU A 45 12.09 -24.76 -0.29
CA LEU A 45 13.28 -25.13 0.46
C LEU A 45 14.55 -24.84 -0.34
N ILE A 46 15.57 -24.29 0.33
CA ILE A 46 16.90 -24.07 -0.21
C ILE A 46 17.97 -24.61 0.74
N SER A 47 18.93 -25.36 0.22
CA SER A 47 20.08 -25.81 0.99
C SER A 47 21.01 -24.66 1.35
N TYR A 48 21.64 -24.68 2.53
CA TYR A 48 22.65 -23.72 2.97
C TYR A 48 23.73 -24.44 3.77
N ARG A 49 25.01 -24.15 3.49
CA ARG A 49 26.16 -24.70 4.21
C ARG A 49 26.77 -23.61 5.09
N TYR A 50 26.74 -23.81 6.40
CA TYR A 50 27.36 -22.92 7.37
C TYR A 50 28.88 -23.02 7.32
N LYS A 51 29.57 -21.94 7.71
CA LYS A 51 31.05 -21.90 7.80
C LYS A 51 31.66 -22.99 8.69
N ASN A 52 30.90 -23.49 9.66
CA ASN A 52 31.31 -24.59 10.53
C ASN A 52 31.09 -25.98 9.91
N GLY A 53 30.81 -26.07 8.60
CA GLY A 53 30.63 -27.31 7.85
C GLY A 53 29.24 -27.94 7.97
N ARG A 54 28.31 -27.37 8.75
CA ARG A 54 26.95 -27.90 8.87
C ARG A 54 26.10 -27.55 7.66
N ASP A 55 25.34 -28.52 7.16
CA ASP A 55 24.33 -28.30 6.13
C ASP A 55 22.94 -28.12 6.75
N ALA A 56 22.12 -27.24 6.18
CA ALA A 56 20.74 -27.01 6.57
C ALA A 56 19.83 -26.80 5.35
N SER A 57 18.56 -27.12 5.52
CA SER A 57 17.49 -26.79 4.57
C SER A 57 16.67 -25.63 5.13
N LEU A 58 16.74 -24.48 4.48
CA LEU A 58 16.09 -23.24 4.91
C LEU A 58 14.82 -22.99 4.09
N VAL A 59 13.82 -22.38 4.71
CA VAL A 59 12.57 -22.00 4.02
C VAL A 59 12.79 -20.70 3.27
N ALA A 60 12.61 -20.73 1.94
CA ALA A 60 12.90 -19.60 1.06
C ALA A 60 12.17 -18.31 1.46
N SER A 61 10.86 -18.38 1.71
CA SER A 61 10.07 -17.22 2.14
C SER A 61 10.54 -16.62 3.47
N ARG A 62 11.07 -17.42 4.40
CA ARG A 62 11.65 -16.90 5.66
C ARG A 62 12.92 -16.11 5.40
N ILE A 63 13.77 -16.58 4.47
CA ILE A 63 14.99 -15.87 4.09
C ILE A 63 14.65 -14.54 3.41
N ILE A 64 13.70 -14.54 2.48
CA ILE A 64 13.25 -13.30 1.83
C ILE A 64 12.70 -12.30 2.85
N TYR A 65 11.83 -12.75 3.77
CA TYR A 65 11.37 -11.89 4.86
C TYR A 65 12.55 -11.29 5.63
N MET A 66 13.55 -12.10 5.97
CA MET A 66 14.71 -11.65 6.73
C MET A 66 15.52 -10.59 5.97
N LEU A 67 15.73 -10.74 4.66
CA LEU A 67 16.44 -9.75 3.84
C LEU A 67 15.74 -8.38 3.84
N TYR A 68 14.41 -8.34 3.78
CA TYR A 68 13.65 -7.09 3.70
C TYR A 68 13.31 -6.48 5.07
N ASN A 69 13.13 -7.32 6.10
CA ASN A 69 12.55 -6.91 7.38
C ASN A 69 13.47 -7.16 8.57
N GLY A 70 14.57 -7.90 8.40
CA GLY A 70 15.52 -8.25 9.44
C GLY A 70 15.22 -9.58 10.15
N LYS A 71 15.95 -9.83 11.25
CA LYS A 71 15.93 -11.13 11.95
C LYS A 71 14.52 -11.49 12.44
N ILE A 72 14.14 -12.76 12.24
CA ILE A 72 12.91 -13.33 12.82
C ILE A 72 13.19 -13.66 14.31
N PRO A 73 12.42 -13.11 15.26
CA PRO A 73 12.56 -13.44 16.69
C PRO A 73 12.28 -14.91 16.99
N ASP A 74 12.74 -15.38 18.15
CA ASP A 74 12.49 -16.75 18.62
C ASP A 74 11.01 -17.10 18.58
N LYS A 75 10.72 -18.30 18.06
CA LYS A 75 9.38 -18.84 17.79
C LYS A 75 8.56 -18.08 16.73
N GLY A 76 9.09 -17.00 16.16
CA GLY A 76 8.46 -16.28 15.06
C GLY A 76 8.30 -17.13 13.80
N TYR A 77 7.15 -17.00 13.15
CA TYR A 77 6.83 -17.59 11.86
C TYR A 77 6.41 -16.53 10.85
N VAL A 78 6.66 -16.81 9.56
CA VAL A 78 6.32 -15.93 8.45
C VAL A 78 5.03 -16.44 7.83
N TYR A 79 4.04 -15.56 7.71
CA TYR A 79 2.73 -15.85 7.15
C TYR A 79 2.56 -15.19 5.77
N HIS A 80 1.85 -15.87 4.88
CA HIS A 80 1.53 -15.42 3.52
C HIS A 80 0.13 -14.79 3.43
N THR A 81 0.05 -13.48 3.15
CA THR A 81 -1.24 -12.79 2.94
C THR A 81 -2.00 -13.35 1.73
N CYS A 82 -1.27 -13.74 0.69
CA CYS A 82 -1.79 -14.35 -0.53
C CYS A 82 -2.26 -15.81 -0.36
N LYS A 83 -2.12 -16.39 0.84
CA LYS A 83 -2.44 -17.81 1.15
C LYS A 83 -1.73 -18.84 0.25
N ASN A 84 -0.68 -18.42 -0.45
CA ASN A 84 0.15 -19.29 -1.27
C ASN A 84 1.48 -19.55 -0.54
N SER A 85 1.63 -20.76 0.03
CA SER A 85 2.84 -21.17 0.76
C SER A 85 4.11 -21.19 -0.09
N ASN A 86 3.97 -21.27 -1.43
CA ASN A 86 5.07 -21.28 -2.38
C ASN A 86 5.53 -19.88 -2.82
N CYS A 87 4.89 -18.82 -2.30
CA CYS A 87 5.18 -17.44 -2.65
C CYS A 87 6.39 -16.91 -1.85
N CYS A 88 7.26 -16.18 -2.53
CA CYS A 88 8.45 -15.53 -1.98
C CYS A 88 8.40 -14.00 -2.06
N ASN A 89 7.28 -13.40 -2.50
CA ASN A 89 7.16 -11.95 -2.62
C ASN A 89 7.15 -11.31 -1.21
N PRO A 90 8.10 -10.41 -0.86
CA PRO A 90 8.16 -9.78 0.46
C PRO A 90 6.90 -8.97 0.82
N ASN A 91 6.18 -8.41 -0.16
CA ASN A 91 4.90 -7.72 0.07
C ASN A 91 3.79 -8.67 0.53
N HIS A 92 3.96 -9.97 0.30
CA HIS A 92 3.04 -11.01 0.71
C HIS A 92 3.43 -11.68 2.04
N LEU A 93 4.52 -11.26 2.68
CA LEU A 93 5.06 -11.89 3.88
C LEU A 93 4.91 -10.99 5.11
N TYR A 94 4.47 -11.56 6.23
CA TYR A 94 4.53 -10.86 7.51
C TYR A 94 4.90 -11.79 8.67
N LEU A 95 5.58 -11.21 9.66
CA LEU A 95 5.99 -11.91 10.88
C LEU A 95 4.82 -12.05 11.84
N VAL A 96 4.67 -13.26 12.35
CA VAL A 96 3.83 -13.60 13.49
C VAL A 96 4.71 -14.18 14.58
N VAL A 97 4.63 -13.62 15.78
CA VAL A 97 5.37 -14.12 16.95
C VAL A 97 4.38 -14.74 17.94
N PRO A 98 4.45 -16.05 18.22
CA PRO A 98 3.72 -16.65 19.31
C PRO A 98 4.38 -16.21 20.62
N LYS A 99 3.56 -15.77 21.56
CA LYS A 99 4.07 -15.14 22.78
C LYS A 99 4.62 -16.17 23.77
N LYS A 100 5.81 -15.90 24.33
CA LYS A 100 6.03 -16.09 25.78
C LYS A 100 5.31 -14.93 26.49
N ILE A 101 4.44 -15.27 27.43
CA ILE A 101 3.53 -14.37 28.15
C ILE A 101 4.28 -13.20 28.82
N ASN A 102 3.87 -11.97 28.49
CA ASN A 102 3.83 -10.83 29.41
C ASN A 102 3.06 -9.65 28.79
N ILE A 103 1.73 -9.72 28.69
CA ILE A 103 0.90 -8.52 28.47
C ILE A 103 -0.26 -8.60 29.45
N ARG A 104 -0.43 -7.52 30.22
CA ARG A 104 -1.46 -7.25 31.24
C ARG A 104 -2.85 -6.99 30.65
N TYR A 105 -3.29 -7.75 29.65
CA TYR A 105 -4.63 -7.61 29.08
C TYR A 105 -5.40 -8.90 29.33
N ASP A 106 -6.52 -8.79 30.05
CA ASP A 106 -7.45 -9.88 30.22
C ASP A 106 -8.37 -9.90 29.00
N GLU A 107 -8.27 -10.95 28.19
CA GLU A 107 -9.05 -11.09 26.97
C GLU A 107 -10.55 -11.14 27.25
N ASN A 108 -10.96 -11.80 28.34
CA ASN A 108 -12.37 -11.91 28.72
C ASN A 108 -12.91 -10.56 29.16
N GLU A 109 -12.13 -9.81 29.92
CA GLU A 109 -12.49 -8.45 30.34
C GLU A 109 -12.65 -7.52 29.13
N ILE A 110 -11.70 -7.57 28.18
CA ILE A 110 -11.77 -6.76 26.95
C ILE A 110 -12.97 -7.18 26.11
N LYS A 111 -13.19 -8.49 25.85
CA LYS A 111 -14.33 -8.98 25.08
C LYS A 111 -15.64 -8.50 25.68
N LYS A 112 -15.78 -8.61 27.00
CA LYS A 112 -16.96 -8.15 27.72
C LYS A 112 -17.18 -6.65 27.49
N ILE A 113 -16.18 -5.82 27.77
CA ILE A 113 -16.30 -4.37 27.58
C ILE A 113 -16.60 -3.99 26.12
N LEU A 114 -16.03 -4.71 25.17
CA LEU A 114 -16.16 -4.42 23.75
C LEU A 114 -17.54 -4.83 23.21
N TYR A 115 -18.01 -6.03 23.53
CA TYR A 115 -19.25 -6.58 22.99
C TYR A 115 -20.49 -6.21 23.81
N ASP A 116 -20.36 -5.81 25.08
CA ASP A 116 -21.48 -5.25 25.85
C ASP A 116 -21.91 -3.85 25.34
N ARG A 117 -21.10 -3.21 24.48
CA ARG A 117 -21.32 -1.86 23.96
C ARG A 117 -21.61 -1.84 22.46
N ILE A 118 -22.28 -2.86 21.95
CA ILE A 118 -22.69 -2.92 20.54
C ILE A 118 -24.20 -2.80 20.41
N PHE A 119 -24.62 -2.13 19.34
CA PHE A 119 -25.96 -2.24 18.79
C PHE A 119 -25.82 -2.93 17.42
N ILE A 120 -26.55 -4.03 17.20
CA ILE A 120 -26.54 -4.72 15.91
C ILE A 120 -27.63 -4.09 15.05
N ASN A 121 -27.22 -3.47 13.94
CA ASN A 121 -28.16 -2.85 12.99
C ASN A 121 -28.64 -3.84 11.91
N ASN A 122 -29.52 -3.39 11.02
CA ASN A 122 -30.12 -4.21 9.97
C ASN A 122 -29.12 -4.74 8.91
N ASN A 123 -27.90 -4.18 8.85
CA ASN A 123 -26.83 -4.59 7.94
C ASN A 123 -25.79 -5.48 8.64
N ASP A 124 -26.14 -6.10 9.77
CA ASP A 124 -25.24 -6.88 10.64
C ASP A 124 -23.98 -6.12 11.08
N CYS A 125 -24.03 -4.78 11.10
CA CYS A 125 -22.96 -4.00 11.69
C CYS A 125 -23.13 -3.99 13.20
N TRP A 126 -22.08 -4.40 13.91
CA TRP A 126 -22.00 -4.27 15.36
C TRP A 126 -21.52 -2.85 15.67
N GLU A 127 -22.46 -1.92 15.80
CA GLU A 127 -22.17 -0.49 15.98
C GLU A 127 -21.71 -0.19 17.40
N TRP A 128 -20.50 0.33 17.52
CA TRP A 128 -19.94 0.79 18.79
C TRP A 128 -20.77 1.93 19.41
N GLN A 129 -21.21 1.72 20.65
CA GLN A 129 -22.00 2.65 21.46
C GLN A 129 -21.16 3.45 22.46
N GLY A 130 -19.84 3.23 22.52
CA GLY A 130 -18.95 3.98 23.40
C GLY A 130 -18.37 5.26 22.75
N THR A 131 -17.33 5.82 23.37
CA THR A 131 -16.65 7.02 22.89
C THR A 131 -16.12 6.83 21.47
N THR A 132 -16.22 7.88 20.65
CA THR A 132 -15.67 7.90 19.28
C THR A 132 -14.70 9.05 19.07
N LYS A 133 -13.66 8.82 18.25
CA LYS A 133 -12.73 9.84 17.77
C LYS A 133 -12.58 9.73 16.26
N ASN A 134 -12.72 10.84 15.54
CA ASN A 134 -12.70 10.87 14.07
C ASN A 134 -13.65 9.83 13.45
N LYS A 135 -14.87 9.70 14.00
CA LYS A 135 -15.92 8.73 13.63
C LYS A 135 -15.63 7.26 14.02
N TYR A 136 -14.43 6.92 14.46
CA TYR A 136 -14.09 5.55 14.90
C TYR A 136 -14.32 5.36 16.40
N GLY A 137 -14.83 4.20 16.79
CA GLY A 137 -14.91 3.82 18.19
C GLY A 137 -13.55 3.74 18.87
N GLU A 138 -13.45 4.29 20.08
CA GLU A 138 -12.31 4.20 20.98
C GLU A 138 -12.71 3.53 22.30
N LEU A 139 -11.81 2.70 22.82
CA LEU A 139 -11.91 2.06 24.13
C LEU A 139 -10.68 2.42 24.96
N ASP A 140 -10.90 2.94 26.17
CA ASP A 140 -9.86 3.03 27.19
C ASP A 140 -9.86 1.74 28.02
N TYR A 141 -8.69 1.12 28.17
CA TYR A 141 -8.49 -0.04 29.01
C TYR A 141 -7.18 0.08 29.78
N LYS A 142 -7.26 0.11 31.11
CA LYS A 142 -6.12 0.25 32.03
C LYS A 142 -5.19 1.43 31.69
N GLY A 143 -5.78 2.58 31.33
CA GLY A 143 -5.07 3.82 31.01
C GLY A 143 -4.48 3.86 29.60
N LYS A 144 -4.84 2.89 28.75
CA LYS A 144 -4.41 2.83 27.35
C LYS A 144 -5.62 2.89 26.42
N LYS A 145 -5.55 3.81 25.46
CA LYS A 145 -6.58 3.99 24.43
C LYS A 145 -6.33 3.05 23.25
N PHE A 146 -7.40 2.42 22.78
CA PHE A 146 -7.42 1.52 21.65
C PHE A 146 -8.53 1.91 20.68
N LYS A 147 -8.33 1.64 19.38
CA LYS A 147 -9.42 1.68 18.41
C LYS A 147 -10.26 0.41 18.55
N ALA A 148 -11.58 0.56 18.73
CA ALA A 148 -12.48 -0.55 19.04
C ALA A 148 -12.52 -1.61 17.91
N HIS A 149 -12.64 -1.18 16.64
CA HIS A 149 -12.58 -2.11 15.50
C HIS A 149 -11.26 -2.88 15.45
N ARG A 150 -10.15 -2.22 15.79
CA ARG A 150 -8.83 -2.83 15.73
C ARG A 150 -8.69 -3.91 16.80
N LEU A 151 -9.20 -3.67 18.01
CA LEU A 151 -9.27 -4.69 19.06
C LEU A 151 -10.17 -5.85 18.66
N SER A 152 -11.35 -5.60 18.09
CA SER A 152 -12.24 -6.67 17.59
C SER A 152 -11.53 -7.58 16.59
N TYR A 153 -10.84 -7.00 15.61
CA TYR A 153 -10.04 -7.75 14.65
C TYR A 153 -8.90 -8.54 15.33
N MET A 154 -8.18 -7.93 16.26
CA MET A 154 -7.11 -8.62 17.01
C MET A 154 -7.65 -9.83 17.78
N LEU A 155 -8.81 -9.68 18.46
CA LEU A 155 -9.49 -10.72 19.22
C LEU A 155 -9.95 -11.88 18.32
N LYS A 156 -10.56 -11.57 17.17
CA LYS A 156 -11.01 -12.61 16.22
C LYS A 156 -9.86 -13.44 15.68
N ASN A 157 -8.74 -12.80 15.41
CA ASN A 157 -7.58 -13.43 14.77
C ASN A 157 -6.55 -13.95 15.77
N ASN A 158 -6.82 -13.85 17.09
CA ASN A 158 -5.87 -14.15 18.16
C ASN A 158 -4.49 -13.49 17.94
N ASN A 159 -4.48 -12.29 17.34
CA ASN A 159 -3.28 -11.57 16.95
C ASN A 159 -3.28 -10.15 17.51
N PHE A 160 -2.67 -9.99 18.69
CA PHE A 160 -2.50 -8.69 19.35
C PHE A 160 -1.23 -7.94 18.91
N HIS A 161 -0.49 -8.45 17.93
CA HIS A 161 0.79 -7.92 17.45
C HIS A 161 0.70 -7.35 16.03
N ILE A 162 -0.41 -6.68 15.73
CA ILE A 162 -0.59 -6.02 14.44
C ILE A 162 0.18 -4.70 14.44
N SER A 163 1.25 -4.65 13.64
CA SER A 163 2.05 -3.45 13.39
C SER A 163 1.17 -2.22 13.13
N SER A 164 1.54 -1.07 13.70
CA SER A 164 0.83 0.20 13.49
C SER A 164 0.75 0.65 12.03
N LYS A 165 1.63 0.11 11.17
CA LYS A 165 1.65 0.34 9.72
C LYS A 165 0.48 -0.35 8.99
N ILE A 166 -0.01 -1.46 9.52
CA ILE A 166 -1.15 -2.20 8.97
C ILE A 166 -2.42 -1.45 9.33
N LYS A 167 -3.28 -1.15 8.35
CA LYS A 167 -4.60 -0.57 8.56
C LYS A 167 -5.61 -1.71 8.71
N ILE A 168 -6.55 -1.56 9.65
CA ILE A 168 -7.70 -2.45 9.73
C ILE A 168 -8.84 -1.70 9.06
N CYS A 169 -9.30 -2.24 7.94
CA CYS A 169 -10.26 -1.63 7.05
C CYS A 169 -11.62 -2.31 7.21
N HIS A 170 -12.68 -1.58 6.88
CA HIS A 170 -14.04 -2.07 6.92
C HIS A 170 -14.50 -2.50 5.54
N THR A 171 -15.15 -3.66 5.42
CA THR A 171 -15.89 -4.02 4.19
C THR A 171 -17.23 -3.27 4.11
N CYS A 172 -17.86 -3.01 5.26
CA CYS A 172 -19.16 -2.36 5.38
C CYS A 172 -19.12 -0.82 5.35
N ASP A 173 -17.93 -0.21 5.32
CA ASP A 173 -17.74 1.24 5.28
C ASP A 173 -18.39 2.06 6.40
N ASN A 174 -18.74 1.40 7.52
CA ASN A 174 -19.25 2.01 8.73
C ASN A 174 -18.13 2.14 9.79
N PRO A 175 -17.58 3.35 10.05
CA PRO A 175 -16.48 3.53 11.00
C PRO A 175 -16.78 3.13 12.45
N LYS A 176 -18.07 3.10 12.84
CA LYS A 176 -18.52 2.63 14.15
C LYS A 176 -18.62 1.11 14.23
N CYS A 177 -18.67 0.41 13.10
CA CYS A 177 -18.77 -1.04 13.07
C CYS A 177 -17.52 -1.68 13.65
N ILE A 178 -17.72 -2.63 14.57
CA ILE A 178 -16.67 -3.47 15.13
C ILE A 178 -16.92 -4.96 14.88
N ASN A 179 -17.87 -5.32 14.00
CA ASN A 179 -18.11 -6.71 13.64
C ASN A 179 -16.82 -7.29 13.03
N PRO A 180 -16.19 -8.31 13.65
CA PRO A 180 -14.92 -8.84 13.16
C PRO A 180 -15.00 -9.44 11.75
N ASN A 181 -16.18 -9.88 11.31
CA ASN A 181 -16.40 -10.37 9.95
C ASN A 181 -16.44 -9.23 8.91
N HIS A 182 -16.63 -7.99 9.35
CA HIS A 182 -16.59 -6.79 8.49
C HIS A 182 -15.21 -6.12 8.47
N LEU A 183 -14.18 -6.75 9.06
CA LEU A 183 -12.87 -6.17 9.24
C LEU A 183 -11.79 -7.02 8.57
N PHE A 184 -10.86 -6.36 7.88
CA PHE A 184 -9.71 -7.00 7.26
C PHE A 184 -8.44 -6.17 7.44
N ALA A 185 -7.28 -6.84 7.42
CA ALA A 185 -5.99 -6.17 7.42
C ALA A 185 -5.63 -5.75 5.99
N GLY A 186 -5.32 -4.48 5.80
CA GLY A 186 -4.85 -3.91 4.54
C GLY A 186 -3.63 -3.03 4.74
N THR A 187 -2.89 -2.81 3.66
CA THR A 187 -1.84 -1.79 3.60
C THR A 187 -2.47 -0.40 3.46
N GLN A 188 -1.66 0.65 3.65
CA GLN A 188 -2.11 2.01 3.36
C GLN A 188 -2.49 2.19 1.88
N ARG A 189 -1.82 1.46 0.98
CA ARG A 189 -2.13 1.43 -0.46
C ARG A 189 -3.46 0.76 -0.72
N ASP A 190 -3.75 -0.38 -0.08
CA ASP A 190 -5.05 -1.06 -0.21
C ASP A 190 -6.20 -0.18 0.27
N ASN A 191 -5.99 0.58 1.34
CA ASN A 191 -6.98 1.54 1.84
C ASN A 191 -7.21 2.72 0.88
N ILE A 192 -6.17 3.18 0.18
CA ILE A 192 -6.29 4.22 -0.85
C ILE A 192 -7.01 3.64 -2.07
N TYR A 193 -6.66 2.42 -2.50
CA TYR A 193 -7.28 1.75 -3.62
C TYR A 193 -8.76 1.42 -3.37
N ASP A 194 -9.12 0.95 -2.18
CA ASP A 194 -10.53 0.75 -1.78
C ASP A 194 -11.31 2.08 -1.78
N MET A 195 -10.69 3.16 -1.31
CA MET A 195 -11.28 4.50 -1.34
C MET A 195 -11.48 5.00 -2.78
N GLU A 196 -10.51 4.78 -3.68
CA GLU A 196 -10.59 5.14 -5.10
C GLU A 196 -11.65 4.32 -5.84
N ASN A 197 -11.65 2.98 -5.68
CA ASN A 197 -12.65 2.09 -6.29
C ASN A 197 -14.07 2.42 -5.84
N LYS A 198 -14.24 2.87 -4.60
CA LYS A 198 -15.54 3.27 -4.05
C LYS A 198 -15.86 4.74 -4.31
N ASN A 199 -15.06 5.44 -5.13
CA ASN A 199 -15.22 6.88 -5.45
C ASN A 199 -15.34 7.79 -4.22
N ARG A 200 -14.76 7.39 -3.09
CA ARG A 200 -14.73 8.17 -1.83
C ARG A 200 -13.55 9.12 -1.74
N SER A 201 -12.75 9.18 -2.82
CA SER A 201 -11.70 10.18 -2.97
C SER A 201 -12.34 11.55 -3.16
N VAL A 202 -12.33 12.37 -2.11
CA VAL A 202 -12.69 13.81 -2.17
C VAL A 202 -11.52 14.60 -2.75
N HIS A 203 -10.84 14.08 -3.77
CA HIS A 203 -9.99 14.89 -4.62
C HIS A 203 -10.93 15.61 -5.58
N LEU A 204 -11.42 16.77 -5.16
CA LEU A 204 -12.05 17.72 -6.07
C LEU A 204 -11.04 17.97 -7.20
N LYS A 205 -11.38 17.55 -8.42
CA LYS A 205 -10.51 17.69 -9.58
C LYS A 205 -10.89 18.97 -10.32
N GLY A 206 -9.89 19.66 -10.83
CA GLY A 206 -10.10 20.82 -11.66
C GLY A 206 -10.73 22.01 -10.95
N SER A 207 -11.70 22.67 -11.58
CA SER A 207 -12.35 23.88 -11.04
C SER A 207 -13.15 23.62 -9.76
N GLN A 208 -13.43 22.35 -9.46
CA GLN A 208 -14.04 21.94 -8.19
C GLN A 208 -13.07 22.05 -7.01
N ASN A 209 -11.76 22.08 -7.26
CA ASN A 209 -10.78 22.37 -6.22
C ASN A 209 -10.78 23.87 -5.94
N GLY A 210 -11.12 24.28 -4.71
CA GLY A 210 -11.12 25.70 -4.32
C GLY A 210 -9.77 26.42 -4.44
N ASN A 211 -8.67 25.67 -4.59
CA ASN A 211 -7.34 26.21 -4.88
C ASN A 211 -7.00 26.28 -6.39
N SER A 212 -7.92 25.86 -7.27
CA SER A 212 -7.69 25.90 -8.71
C SER A 212 -7.78 27.34 -9.22
N LYS A 213 -6.68 27.84 -9.78
CA LYS A 213 -6.63 29.16 -10.44
C LYS A 213 -7.17 29.15 -11.87
N VAL A 214 -7.52 27.97 -12.40
CA VAL A 214 -7.96 27.80 -13.79
C VAL A 214 -9.17 26.89 -13.90
N THR A 215 -10.00 27.14 -14.90
CA THR A 215 -11.14 26.30 -15.27
C THR A 215 -10.78 25.30 -16.37
N GLU A 216 -11.62 24.28 -16.54
CA GLU A 216 -11.51 23.28 -17.62
C GLU A 216 -11.43 23.96 -19.00
N ARG A 217 -12.23 25.01 -19.22
CA ARG A 217 -12.22 25.80 -20.46
C ARG A 217 -10.88 26.51 -20.67
N GLN A 218 -10.34 27.14 -19.63
CA GLN A 218 -9.04 27.83 -19.71
C GLN A 218 -7.90 26.87 -20.00
N VAL A 219 -7.95 25.64 -19.45
CA VAL A 219 -6.96 24.59 -19.74
C VAL A 219 -6.96 24.21 -21.22
N VAL A 220 -8.13 23.99 -21.82
CA VAL A 220 -8.26 23.68 -23.25
C VAL A 220 -7.76 24.86 -24.10
N GLU A 221 -8.13 26.09 -23.74
CA GLU A 221 -7.68 27.29 -24.46
C GLU A 221 -6.17 27.50 -24.38
N ILE A 222 -5.54 27.30 -23.22
CA ILE A 222 -4.09 27.42 -23.04
C ILE A 222 -3.36 26.39 -23.91
N ARG A 223 -3.81 25.13 -23.91
CA ARG A 223 -3.22 24.06 -24.74
C ARG A 223 -3.35 24.37 -26.23
N ASN A 224 -4.54 24.74 -26.68
CA ASN A 224 -4.79 25.03 -28.09
C ASN A 224 -4.00 26.27 -28.54
N LYS A 225 -3.96 27.36 -27.75
CA LYS A 225 -3.18 28.56 -28.07
C LYS A 225 -1.69 28.27 -28.10
N TYR A 226 -1.15 27.51 -27.15
CA TYR A 226 0.26 27.12 -27.16
C TYR A 226 0.61 26.27 -28.39
N SER A 227 -0.27 25.35 -28.79
CA SER A 227 -0.06 24.48 -29.97
C SER A 227 0.02 25.23 -31.31
N THR A 228 -0.37 26.52 -31.35
CA THR A 228 -0.20 27.37 -32.54
C THR A 228 1.23 27.86 -32.74
N ASN A 229 2.13 27.65 -31.76
CA ASN A 229 3.49 28.21 -31.69
C ASN A 229 3.58 29.74 -31.77
N LYS A 230 2.45 30.47 -31.68
CA LYS A 230 2.39 31.94 -31.68
C LYS A 230 2.47 32.57 -30.28
N PHE A 231 2.44 31.75 -29.24
CA PHE A 231 2.43 32.20 -27.85
C PHE A 231 3.46 31.42 -27.03
N SER A 232 4.28 32.13 -26.29
CA SER A 232 5.19 31.57 -25.28
C SER A 232 4.44 31.22 -24.00
N GLN A 233 5.03 30.36 -23.17
CA GLN A 233 4.49 30.04 -21.84
C GLN A 233 4.38 31.27 -20.94
N ARG A 234 5.26 32.26 -21.14
CA ARG A 234 5.28 33.53 -20.40
C ARG A 234 4.09 34.41 -20.77
N GLU A 235 3.83 34.61 -22.06
CA GLU A 235 2.70 35.41 -22.56
C GLU A 235 1.36 34.79 -22.17
N LEU A 236 1.26 33.45 -22.21
CA LEU A 236 0.06 32.76 -21.71
C LEU A 236 -0.06 32.90 -20.18
N GLY A 237 1.05 32.87 -19.45
CA GLY A 237 1.06 33.12 -18.01
C GLY A 237 0.49 34.50 -17.67
N GLU A 238 1.03 35.54 -18.30
CA GLU A 238 0.56 36.93 -18.12
C GLU A 238 -0.92 37.07 -18.49
N LYS A 239 -1.36 36.46 -19.61
CA LYS A 239 -2.74 36.55 -20.09
C LYS A 239 -3.77 35.90 -19.18
N TYR A 240 -3.41 34.83 -18.47
CA TYR A 240 -4.32 34.09 -17.60
C TYR A 240 -4.03 34.28 -16.10
N GLY A 241 -3.09 35.16 -15.74
CA GLY A 241 -2.69 35.39 -14.34
C GLY A 241 -1.97 34.18 -13.69
N LEU A 242 -1.22 33.42 -14.48
CA LEU A 242 -0.52 32.20 -14.08
C LEU A 242 1.00 32.38 -14.19
N SER A 243 1.76 31.61 -13.43
CA SER A 243 3.20 31.52 -13.67
C SER A 243 3.48 30.73 -14.95
N SER A 244 4.58 31.06 -15.64
CA SER A 244 5.05 30.33 -16.82
C SER A 244 5.25 28.83 -16.52
N SER A 245 5.72 28.50 -15.31
CA SER A 245 5.83 27.12 -14.83
C SER A 245 4.48 26.41 -14.75
N MET A 246 3.44 27.08 -14.22
CA MET A 246 2.09 26.51 -14.14
C MET A 246 1.49 26.29 -15.53
N VAL A 247 1.73 27.20 -16.46
CA VAL A 247 1.37 27.02 -17.88
C VAL A 247 2.09 25.80 -18.47
N GLY A 248 3.37 25.62 -18.18
CA GLY A 248 4.14 24.43 -18.58
C GLY A 248 3.59 23.12 -18.02
N GLU A 249 3.08 23.09 -16.80
CA GLU A 249 2.41 21.91 -16.21
C GLU A 249 1.04 21.61 -16.89
N ILE A 250 0.29 22.66 -17.25
CA ILE A 250 -0.99 22.55 -17.97
C ILE A 250 -0.79 21.97 -19.38
N ILE A 251 0.21 22.49 -20.12
CA ILE A 251 0.53 22.07 -21.49
C ILE A 251 1.03 20.62 -21.55
N ARG A 252 1.83 20.19 -20.56
CA ARG A 252 2.32 18.81 -20.44
C ARG A 252 1.26 17.83 -19.95
N GLY A 253 0.14 18.35 -19.43
CA GLY A 253 -0.95 17.54 -18.95
C GLY A 253 -0.76 16.97 -17.55
N ASN A 254 0.22 17.43 -16.76
CA ASN A 254 0.54 16.82 -15.47
C ASN A 254 -0.60 16.93 -14.43
N PHE A 255 -1.30 18.07 -14.38
CA PHE A 255 -2.41 18.29 -13.44
C PHE A 255 -3.81 18.03 -14.03
N TRP A 256 -3.97 18.24 -15.34
CA TRP A 256 -5.25 18.19 -16.03
C TRP A 256 -5.29 17.06 -17.07
N LYS A 257 -4.83 15.87 -16.67
CA LYS A 257 -4.75 14.67 -17.55
C LYS A 257 -6.08 14.27 -18.16
N HIS A 258 -7.18 14.55 -17.46
CA HIS A 258 -8.54 14.17 -17.82
C HIS A 258 -9.25 15.20 -18.71
N ILE A 259 -8.65 16.36 -18.97
CA ILE A 259 -9.19 17.41 -19.85
C ILE A 259 -8.53 17.28 -21.22
N GLY A 260 -9.30 17.54 -22.29
CA GLY A 260 -8.82 17.46 -23.68
C GLY A 260 -7.87 18.61 -24.10
N GLY A 261 -7.61 18.73 -25.41
CA GLY A 261 -6.70 19.72 -26.01
C GLY A 261 -5.29 19.16 -26.28
N LYS A 262 -4.55 19.82 -27.17
CA LYS A 262 -3.22 19.34 -27.63
C LYS A 262 -2.18 19.42 -26.50
N ILE A 263 -1.75 18.25 -26.01
CA ILE A 263 -0.71 18.11 -24.99
C ILE A 263 0.67 18.07 -25.67
N THR A 264 1.63 18.82 -25.15
CA THR A 264 3.02 18.75 -25.62
C THR A 264 3.79 17.74 -24.76
N LEU A 265 4.09 16.58 -25.34
CA LEU A 265 4.95 15.57 -24.70
C LEU A 265 6.41 15.95 -24.93
N ILE A 266 7.11 16.35 -23.87
CA ILE A 266 8.56 16.58 -23.93
C ILE A 266 9.25 15.27 -23.61
N GLY A 267 9.99 14.71 -24.57
CA GLY A 267 10.95 13.63 -24.32
C GLY A 267 12.05 14.13 -23.38
N GLN A 268 12.40 13.33 -22.38
CA GLN A 268 13.44 13.68 -21.42
C GLN A 268 14.75 14.04 -22.15
N LYS A 269 15.23 15.27 -21.89
CA LYS A 269 16.47 15.90 -22.39
C LYS A 269 16.44 16.43 -23.84
N GLY A 270 16.26 17.76 -23.94
CA GLY A 270 16.93 18.60 -24.94
C GLY A 270 16.39 18.59 -26.38
N ARG A 271 15.92 19.76 -26.82
CA ARG A 271 15.55 20.21 -28.18
C ARG A 271 14.14 19.86 -28.67
N TYR A 272 13.44 20.91 -29.11
CA TYR A 272 12.17 20.87 -29.81
C TYR A 272 12.27 19.99 -31.07
N LYS A 273 11.37 19.00 -31.20
CA LYS A 273 11.08 18.36 -32.49
C LYS A 273 9.64 18.68 -32.88
N ASN A 274 9.49 19.23 -34.08
CA ASN A 274 8.21 19.51 -34.72
C ASN A 274 7.47 18.22 -35.08
N HIS A 275 6.15 18.33 -35.06
CA HIS A 275 5.08 17.41 -35.48
C HIS A 275 5.43 16.21 -36.37
N ILE A 276 4.87 15.04 -36.03
CA ILE A 276 4.09 14.18 -36.96
C ILE A 276 2.92 13.55 -36.17
N GLY A 277 1.73 13.53 -36.75
CA GLY A 277 0.62 12.72 -36.26
C GLY A 277 -0.77 13.25 -36.64
N GLU A 278 -1.05 13.32 -37.95
CA GLU A 278 -2.42 13.27 -38.46
C GLU A 278 -3.08 11.96 -37.97
N SER A 279 -4.27 12.04 -37.40
CA SER A 279 -5.23 10.92 -37.43
C SER A 279 -6.33 11.34 -38.40
N LYS A 280 -6.27 10.74 -39.59
CA LYS A 280 -7.42 10.66 -40.48
C LYS A 280 -8.47 9.76 -39.82
N ASN A 281 -9.71 10.22 -39.87
CA ASN A 281 -10.89 9.40 -39.71
C ASN A 281 -10.93 8.39 -40.86
N GLU A 282 -11.05 7.10 -40.52
CA GLU A 282 -12.07 6.14 -40.96
C GLU A 282 -11.83 4.80 -40.25
#